data_AF-A0A1I6KMR7-F1
#
_entry.id   AF-A0A1I6KMR7-F1
#
_cell.length_a   1.000
_cell.length_b   1.000
_cell.length_c   1.000
_cell.angle_alpha   90.00
_cell.angle_beta   90.00
_cell.angle_gamma   90.00
#
_symmetry.space_group_name_H-M   'P 1'
#
loop_
_entity.id
_entity.type
_entity.pdbx_description
1 polymer ?
#
loop_
_entity_poly.entity_id
_entity_poly.type
_entity_poly.pdbx_seq_one_letter_code
_entity_poly.pdbx_strand_id
1 'polypeptide(L)'
;MGAGFHGGFGSTKGSRKSNEAYAGTVKLVKSGPGEKFGQYAMKARPEQGYTDVIIHGNPDTDKVSVYHNGKWTDIDQRRLANYIKQDMGYESGPIRLISCSTGTKEFAQNFANKMGVEVIAPSDTVWAHSNGRITIGPKSYINNGKWISFKPRNGGK
;
A
#
# COMPACT_ATOMS: atom_id res chain seq x y z
N MET A 1 -9.40 12.80 -64.71
CA MET A 1 -10.62 12.42 -63.96
C MET A 1 -10.23 11.97 -62.56
N GLY A 2 -11.01 12.34 -61.53
CA GLY A 2 -10.89 11.89 -60.13
C GLY A 2 -10.03 12.82 -59.26
N ALA A 3 -10.55 13.98 -58.83
CA ALA A 3 -11.37 14.21 -57.63
C ALA A 3 -10.56 14.10 -56.32
N GLY A 4 -10.27 15.27 -55.73
CA GLY A 4 -9.60 15.39 -54.44
C GLY A 4 -10.51 15.08 -53.25
N PHE A 5 -9.88 14.88 -52.09
CA PHE A 5 -10.54 14.95 -50.78
C PHE A 5 -9.78 15.93 -49.88
N HIS A 6 -10.43 17.06 -49.69
CA HIS A 6 -10.30 17.96 -48.56
C HIS A 6 -11.00 17.28 -47.37
N GLY A 7 -10.42 17.32 -46.18
CA GLY A 7 -11.08 16.78 -44.98
C GLY A 7 -10.22 16.94 -43.74
N GLY A 8 -10.32 18.10 -43.10
CA GLY A 8 -9.63 18.39 -41.85
C GLY A 8 -10.03 17.43 -40.73
N PHE A 9 -9.04 16.96 -39.98
CA PHE A 9 -9.28 16.36 -38.67
C PHE A 9 -9.37 17.50 -37.66
N GLY A 10 -10.61 17.93 -37.45
CA GLY A 10 -11.01 18.74 -36.32
C GLY A 10 -10.73 18.02 -35.00
N SER A 11 -10.44 18.86 -34.02
CA SER A 11 -10.36 18.54 -32.60
C SER A 11 -11.48 17.60 -32.15
N THR A 12 -11.13 16.36 -31.80
CA THR A 12 -11.94 15.58 -30.86
C THR A 12 -11.11 15.34 -29.60
N LYS A 13 -11.48 16.12 -28.57
CA LYS A 13 -11.37 15.71 -27.17
C LYS A 13 -11.90 14.30 -27.06
N GLY A 14 -11.02 13.36 -26.75
CA GLY A 14 -11.34 11.97 -26.51
C GLY A 14 -10.27 11.39 -25.63
N SER A 15 -10.28 11.80 -24.36
CA SER A 15 -9.51 11.19 -23.28
C SER A 15 -9.75 9.68 -23.24
N ARG A 16 -8.95 8.92 -23.99
CA ARG A 16 -8.62 7.56 -23.63
C ARG A 16 -7.32 7.66 -22.86
N LYS A 17 -7.43 7.99 -21.58
CA LYS A 17 -6.43 7.57 -20.60
C LYS A 17 -6.40 6.05 -20.76
N SER A 18 -5.37 5.54 -21.44
CA SER A 18 -5.03 4.14 -21.36
C SER A 18 -4.98 3.82 -19.88
N ASN A 19 -5.77 2.84 -19.47
CA ASN A 19 -5.77 2.28 -18.13
C ASN A 19 -4.48 1.45 -18.01
N GLU A 20 -3.33 2.13 -18.10
CA GLU A 20 -2.03 1.58 -17.80
C GLU A 20 -2.03 1.40 -16.29
N ALA A 21 -2.35 0.19 -15.85
CA ALA A 21 -2.19 -0.23 -14.48
C ALA A 21 -0.69 -0.19 -14.18
N TYR A 22 -0.22 0.89 -13.57
CA TYR A 22 1.10 0.96 -13.00
C TYR A 22 1.17 -0.09 -11.87
N ALA A 23 2.09 -1.04 -11.97
CA ALA A 23 2.47 -1.83 -10.81
C ALA A 23 3.07 -0.85 -9.80
N GLY A 24 2.28 -0.42 -8.82
CA GLY A 24 2.70 0.61 -7.89
C GLY A 24 3.95 0.17 -7.13
N THR A 25 5.09 0.77 -7.45
CA THR A 25 6.35 0.54 -6.76
C THR A 25 6.46 1.45 -5.56
N VAL A 26 6.11 0.94 -4.39
CA VAL A 26 6.86 1.26 -3.17
C VAL A 26 6.94 -0.02 -2.37
N LYS A 27 8.15 -0.52 -2.11
CA LYS A 27 8.43 -1.58 -1.13
C LYS A 27 9.11 -0.93 0.06
N LEU A 28 8.33 -0.54 1.06
CA LEU A 28 8.85 -0.07 2.35
C LEU A 28 9.46 -1.27 3.09
N VAL A 29 10.62 -1.72 2.68
CA VAL A 29 11.45 -2.60 3.52
C VAL A 29 12.75 -1.89 3.70
N LYS A 30 12.80 -1.08 4.74
CA LYS A 30 13.99 -1.17 5.54
C LYS A 30 13.66 -2.14 6.66
N SER A 31 13.68 -3.43 6.32
CA SER A 31 14.16 -4.41 7.27
C SER A 31 15.49 -3.87 7.74
N GLY A 32 15.60 -3.50 9.02
CA GLY A 32 16.92 -3.36 9.60
C GLY A 32 17.77 -4.58 9.18
N PRO A 33 19.08 -4.42 8.97
CA PRO A 33 19.94 -5.54 8.58
C PRO A 33 19.64 -6.80 9.43
N GLY A 34 19.29 -7.92 8.77
CA GLY A 34 18.98 -9.19 9.43
C GLY A 34 17.50 -9.47 9.77
N GLU A 35 16.58 -8.54 9.49
CA GLU A 35 15.15 -8.73 9.81
C GLU A 35 14.41 -9.56 8.72
N LYS A 36 13.93 -10.75 9.11
CA LYS A 36 13.42 -11.76 8.16
C LYS A 36 12.02 -11.45 7.61
N PHE A 37 11.17 -10.77 8.38
CA PHE A 37 9.79 -10.53 7.96
C PHE A 37 9.76 -9.60 6.74
N GLY A 38 10.45 -8.46 6.75
CA GLY A 38 10.47 -7.59 5.58
C GLY A 38 11.13 -8.25 4.37
N GLN A 39 12.25 -8.98 4.54
CA GLN A 39 12.86 -9.77 3.44
C GLN A 39 11.89 -10.76 2.80
N TYR A 40 11.03 -11.40 3.61
CA TYR A 40 10.03 -12.35 3.14
C TYR A 40 8.81 -11.64 2.55
N ALA A 41 8.39 -10.52 3.14
CA ALA A 41 7.28 -9.71 2.66
C ALA A 41 7.59 -9.05 1.31
N MET A 42 8.85 -8.71 1.02
CA MET A 42 9.26 -8.23 -0.31
C MET A 42 9.03 -9.25 -1.43
N LYS A 43 8.95 -10.54 -1.08
CA LYS A 43 8.66 -11.64 -2.00
C LYS A 43 7.16 -11.92 -2.10
N ALA A 44 6.32 -11.20 -1.36
CA ALA A 44 4.88 -11.35 -1.42
C ALA A 44 4.40 -11.25 -2.87
N ARG A 45 3.48 -12.13 -3.26
CA ARG A 45 2.81 -12.01 -4.55
C ARG A 45 2.14 -10.62 -4.60
N PRO A 46 2.41 -9.80 -5.62
CA PRO A 46 1.75 -8.51 -5.77
C PRO A 46 0.23 -8.68 -5.77
N GLU A 47 -0.47 -7.74 -5.15
CA GLU A 47 -1.93 -7.62 -5.30
C GLU A 47 -2.21 -6.67 -6.46
N GLN A 48 -3.03 -7.09 -7.43
CA GLN A 48 -3.19 -6.34 -8.66
C GLN A 48 -3.82 -4.97 -8.37
N GLY A 49 -3.15 -3.90 -8.81
CA GLY A 49 -3.62 -2.53 -8.61
C GLY A 49 -3.32 -1.96 -7.21
N TYR A 50 -2.58 -2.66 -6.35
CA TYR A 50 -2.17 -2.15 -5.05
C TYR A 50 -0.65 -1.96 -4.96
N THR A 51 -0.25 -0.92 -4.23
CA THR A 51 1.14 -0.69 -3.82
C THR A 51 1.42 -1.29 -2.45
N ASP A 52 2.51 -2.06 -2.31
CA ASP A 52 2.83 -2.80 -1.09
C ASP A 52 3.64 -2.01 -0.05
N VAL A 53 2.95 -1.47 0.96
CA VAL A 53 3.61 -0.82 2.09
C VAL A 53 3.86 -1.85 3.18
N ILE A 54 5.12 -2.28 3.31
CA ILE A 54 5.54 -3.21 4.36
C ILE A 54 5.99 -2.40 5.57
N ILE A 55 5.46 -2.67 6.76
CA ILE A 55 5.86 -1.97 7.98
C ILE A 55 5.73 -2.93 9.16
N HIS A 56 6.43 -2.64 10.27
CA HIS A 56 6.18 -3.34 11.52
C HIS A 56 5.16 -2.53 12.30
N GLY A 57 4.02 -3.13 12.63
CA GLY A 57 3.12 -2.54 13.60
C GLY A 57 3.31 -3.19 14.95
N ASN A 58 3.07 -2.41 15.99
CA ASN A 58 3.15 -2.87 17.36
C ASN A 58 1.72 -3.13 17.86
N PRO A 59 1.37 -4.36 18.29
CA PRO A 59 0.03 -4.67 18.80
C PRO A 59 -0.38 -3.86 20.04
N ASP A 60 0.60 -3.36 20.79
CA ASP A 60 0.37 -2.65 22.05
C ASP A 60 0.26 -1.14 21.87
N THR A 61 0.38 -0.62 20.63
CA THR A 61 0.35 0.82 20.34
C THR A 61 -0.31 1.12 19.00
N ASP A 62 -0.91 2.31 18.84
CA ASP A 62 -1.37 2.81 17.53
C ASP A 62 -0.24 3.34 16.62
N LYS A 63 0.97 2.83 16.80
CA LYS A 63 2.16 3.25 16.05
C LYS A 63 2.71 2.11 15.21
N VAL A 64 3.42 2.51 14.16
CA VAL A 64 4.19 1.62 13.30
C VAL A 64 5.66 1.97 13.41
N SER A 65 6.50 0.94 13.51
CA SER A 65 7.95 1.09 13.48
C SER A 65 8.40 1.08 12.02
N VAL A 66 9.01 2.18 11.61
CA VAL A 66 9.72 2.28 10.32
C VAL A 66 11.20 2.37 10.59
N TYR A 67 12.01 1.73 9.77
CA TYR A 67 13.45 1.91 9.82
C TYR A 67 13.86 3.03 8.88
N HIS A 68 14.43 4.09 9.43
CA HIS A 68 14.88 5.26 8.68
C HIS A 68 16.24 5.73 9.23
N ASN A 69 17.15 6.14 8.35
CA ASN A 69 18.50 6.60 8.69
C ASN A 69 19.26 5.70 9.70
N GLY A 70 19.18 4.38 9.52
CA GLY A 70 19.91 3.42 10.36
C GLY A 70 19.22 3.09 11.69
N LYS A 71 18.03 3.64 11.97
CA LYS A 71 17.33 3.49 13.26
C LYS A 71 15.85 3.13 13.09
N TRP A 72 15.35 2.28 13.97
CA TRP A 72 13.90 2.06 14.15
C TRP A 72 13.25 3.26 14.82
N THR A 73 12.22 3.79 14.21
CA THR A 73 11.44 4.92 14.71
C THR A 73 9.96 4.58 14.67
N ASP A 74 9.30 4.71 15.82
CA ASP A 74 7.85 4.58 15.89
C ASP A 74 7.18 5.88 15.42
N ILE A 75 6.32 5.73 14.43
CA ILE A 75 5.57 6.83 13.82
C ILE A 75 4.08 6.53 13.82
N ASP A 76 3.28 7.58 13.85
CA ASP A 76 1.84 7.49 13.68
C ASP A 76 1.45 7.45 12.19
N GLN A 77 0.15 7.25 11.93
CA GLN A 77 -0.42 7.20 10.59
C GLN A 77 -0.20 8.49 9.78
N ARG A 78 -0.10 9.65 10.44
CA ARG A 78 0.07 10.95 9.77
C ARG A 78 1.49 11.09 9.26
N ARG A 79 2.48 10.76 10.09
CA ARG A 79 3.89 10.70 9.72
C ARG A 79 4.13 9.63 8.67
N LEU A 80 3.51 8.45 8.78
CA LEU A 80 3.61 7.41 7.75
C LEU A 80 3.11 7.90 6.39
N ALA A 81 1.93 8.54 6.36
CA ALA A 81 1.37 9.07 5.12
C ALA A 81 2.25 10.15 4.49
N ASN A 82 2.80 11.07 5.30
CA ASN A 82 3.73 12.08 4.81
C ASN A 82 5.01 11.44 4.26
N TYR A 83 5.57 10.47 4.98
CA TYR A 83 6.76 9.74 4.56
C TYR A 83 6.57 9.02 3.22
N ILE A 84 5.43 8.36 3.03
CA ILE A 84 5.11 7.68 1.77
C ILE A 84 4.95 8.66 0.62
N LYS A 85 4.29 9.81 0.84
CA LYS A 85 4.08 10.83 -0.21
C LYS A 85 5.36 11.60 -0.57
N GLN A 86 6.18 11.93 0.42
CA GLN A 86 7.31 12.86 0.26
C GLN A 86 8.64 12.14 0.04
N ASP A 87 8.99 11.19 0.92
CA ASP A 87 10.32 10.58 0.93
C ASP A 87 10.43 9.37 -0.01
N MET A 88 9.29 8.71 -0.31
CA MET A 88 9.27 7.47 -1.11
C MET A 88 8.74 7.66 -2.54
N GLY A 89 8.27 8.86 -2.90
CA GLY A 89 7.80 9.16 -4.25
C GLY A 89 6.52 8.41 -4.67
N TYR A 90 5.63 8.09 -3.72
CA TYR A 90 4.34 7.48 -4.05
C TYR A 90 3.45 8.43 -4.88
N GLU A 91 3.17 8.05 -6.12
CA GLU A 91 2.40 8.91 -7.04
C GLU A 91 0.89 8.86 -6.79
N SER A 92 0.27 7.67 -6.87
CA SER A 92 -1.17 7.48 -6.67
C SER A 92 -1.57 5.99 -6.64
N GLY A 93 -2.84 5.72 -6.31
CA GLY A 93 -3.44 4.38 -6.41
C GLY A 93 -3.88 3.78 -5.07
N PRO A 94 -4.41 2.54 -5.06
CA PRO A 94 -4.65 1.77 -3.84
C PRO A 94 -3.36 1.28 -3.15
N ILE A 95 -3.42 1.06 -1.83
CA ILE A 95 -2.29 0.59 -1.01
C ILE A 95 -2.64 -0.70 -0.26
N ARG A 96 -1.75 -1.69 -0.28
CA ARG A 96 -1.79 -2.87 0.58
C ARG A 96 -0.79 -2.69 1.72
N LEU A 97 -1.28 -2.54 2.94
CA LEU A 97 -0.46 -2.48 4.15
C LEU A 97 -0.11 -3.90 4.62
N ILE A 98 1.14 -4.33 4.45
CA ILE A 98 1.65 -5.60 4.97
C ILE A 98 2.33 -5.33 6.31
N SER A 99 1.59 -5.46 7.40
CA SER A 99 2.11 -5.18 8.74
C SER A 99 1.37 -5.95 9.82
N CYS A 100 2.11 -6.40 10.85
CA CYS A 100 1.51 -6.88 12.08
C CYS A 100 0.70 -5.77 12.72
N SER A 101 -0.53 -6.04 13.17
CA SER A 101 -1.29 -5.15 14.08
C SER A 101 -1.58 -3.71 13.66
N THR A 102 -1.26 -3.28 12.43
CA THR A 102 -1.87 -2.08 11.80
C THR A 102 -3.36 -2.25 11.49
N GLY A 103 -3.91 -3.41 11.89
CA GLY A 103 -5.30 -3.78 11.83
C GLY A 103 -6.14 -3.31 13.02
N THR A 104 -5.68 -2.36 13.86
CA THR A 104 -6.68 -1.51 14.53
C THR A 104 -7.43 -0.82 13.38
N LYS A 105 -8.72 -1.11 13.26
CA LYS A 105 -9.55 -0.59 12.14
C LYS A 105 -9.38 0.93 11.99
N GLU A 106 -9.06 1.61 13.08
CA GLU A 106 -8.81 3.05 13.16
C GLU A 106 -7.50 3.48 12.52
N PHE A 107 -6.37 2.79 12.72
CA PHE A 107 -5.10 3.15 12.06
C PHE A 107 -5.24 3.07 10.54
N ALA A 108 -5.70 1.93 10.02
CA ALA A 108 -5.86 1.72 8.58
C ALA A 108 -6.89 2.68 7.98
N GLN A 109 -7.99 2.96 8.67
CA GLN A 109 -8.99 3.93 8.21
C GLN A 109 -8.44 5.36 8.19
N ASN A 110 -7.73 5.78 9.24
CA ASN A 110 -7.14 7.11 9.31
C ASN A 110 -6.02 7.29 8.28
N PHE A 111 -5.24 6.23 8.03
CA PHE A 111 -4.24 6.19 6.98
C PHE A 111 -4.90 6.31 5.59
N ALA A 112 -5.98 5.56 5.31
CA ALA A 112 -6.76 5.68 4.07
C ALA A 112 -7.30 7.10 3.87
N ASN A 113 -7.88 7.70 4.92
CA ASN A 113 -8.38 9.07 4.89
C ASN A 113 -7.26 10.08 4.55
N LYS A 114 -6.06 9.91 5.14
CA LYS A 114 -4.92 10.81 4.93
C LYS A 114 -4.28 10.63 3.56
N MET A 115 -4.20 9.40 3.06
CA MET A 115 -3.69 9.09 1.73
C MET A 115 -4.69 9.51 0.64
N GLY A 116 -5.99 9.49 0.93
CA GLY A 116 -7.05 9.78 -0.03
C GLY A 116 -7.30 8.64 -1.01
N VAL A 117 -6.89 7.42 -0.65
CA VAL A 117 -6.96 6.23 -1.51
C VAL A 117 -7.46 5.02 -0.72
N GLU A 118 -7.93 3.99 -1.44
CA GLU A 118 -8.27 2.73 -0.80
C GLU A 118 -7.04 2.06 -0.19
N VAL A 119 -7.20 1.55 1.02
CA VAL A 119 -6.17 0.78 1.72
C VAL A 119 -6.75 -0.60 2.06
N ILE A 120 -6.02 -1.66 1.73
CA ILE A 120 -6.28 -2.98 2.33
C ILE A 120 -5.26 -3.26 3.43
N ALA A 121 -5.74 -3.71 4.59
CA ALA A 121 -4.90 -4.05 5.73
C ALA A 121 -5.37 -5.39 6.34
N PRO A 122 -4.48 -6.15 7.00
CA PRO A 122 -4.81 -7.45 7.55
C PRO A 122 -5.73 -7.32 8.77
N SER A 123 -6.63 -8.28 8.95
CA SER A 123 -7.53 -8.34 10.10
C SER A 123 -6.86 -8.86 11.39
N ASP A 124 -5.65 -9.39 11.28
CA ASP A 124 -4.88 -10.04 12.34
C ASP A 124 -3.38 -9.96 11.99
N THR A 125 -2.54 -10.63 12.76
CA THR A 125 -1.09 -10.73 12.58
C THR A 125 -0.73 -11.25 11.20
N VAL A 126 0.19 -10.57 10.51
CA VAL A 126 0.73 -10.99 9.23
C VAL A 126 2.00 -11.78 9.44
N TRP A 127 2.07 -12.92 8.76
CA TRP A 127 3.28 -13.74 8.72
C TRP A 127 3.75 -13.81 7.27
N ALA A 128 4.96 -13.33 7.03
CA ALA A 128 5.64 -13.49 5.76
C ALA A 128 6.52 -14.74 5.80
N HIS A 129 6.40 -15.60 4.78
CA HIS A 129 7.12 -16.86 4.67
C HIS A 129 8.27 -16.71 3.67
N SER A 130 9.32 -17.53 3.80
CA SER A 130 10.52 -17.44 2.97
C SER A 130 10.29 -17.59 1.46
N ASN A 131 9.18 -18.27 1.09
CA ASN A 131 8.71 -18.46 -0.28
C ASN A 131 7.79 -17.33 -0.80
N GLY A 132 7.62 -16.25 -0.04
CA GLY A 132 6.75 -15.13 -0.41
C GLY A 132 5.26 -15.36 -0.12
N ARG A 133 4.87 -16.47 0.51
CA ARG A 133 3.50 -16.63 1.00
C ARG A 133 3.26 -15.66 2.16
N ILE A 134 2.06 -15.07 2.19
CA ILE A 134 1.56 -14.31 3.33
C ILE A 134 0.41 -15.10 3.98
N THR A 135 0.41 -15.21 5.32
CA THR A 135 -0.73 -15.71 6.09
C THR A 135 -1.17 -14.68 7.12
N ILE A 136 -2.47 -14.62 7.37
CA ILE A 136 -3.08 -13.70 8.34
C ILE A 136 -3.77 -14.54 9.41
N GLY A 137 -3.36 -14.37 10.66
CA GLY A 137 -3.95 -15.08 11.78
C GLY A 137 -3.04 -15.12 13.00
N PRO A 138 -3.51 -15.69 14.12
CA PRO A 138 -2.81 -15.63 15.40
C PRO A 138 -1.49 -16.42 15.42
N LYS A 139 -1.27 -17.30 14.44
CA LYS A 139 -0.06 -18.13 14.30
C LYS A 139 0.31 -18.25 12.84
N SER A 140 1.60 -18.44 12.55
CA SER A 140 2.14 -18.55 11.18
C SER A 140 1.54 -19.66 10.31
N TYR A 141 0.97 -20.69 10.93
CA TYR A 141 0.34 -21.82 10.26
C TYR A 141 -1.21 -21.77 10.27
N ILE A 142 -1.79 -20.72 10.86
CA ILE A 142 -3.24 -20.48 10.87
C ILE A 142 -3.52 -19.28 9.96
N ASN A 143 -4.25 -19.51 8.87
CA ASN A 143 -4.59 -18.48 7.89
C ASN A 143 -6.10 -18.24 7.83
N ASN A 144 -6.67 -17.77 8.92
CA ASN A 144 -8.11 -17.52 9.08
C ASN A 144 -8.48 -16.02 9.08
N GLY A 145 -7.48 -15.14 9.10
CA GLY A 145 -7.66 -13.72 8.92
C GLY A 145 -7.88 -13.35 7.45
N LYS A 146 -8.24 -12.10 7.21
CA LYS A 146 -8.57 -11.57 5.89
C LYS A 146 -7.99 -10.18 5.68
N TRP A 147 -7.83 -9.82 4.43
CA TRP A 147 -7.64 -8.42 4.04
C TRP A 147 -8.96 -7.66 4.23
N ILE A 148 -8.90 -6.54 4.93
CA ILE A 148 -10.02 -5.62 5.14
C ILE A 148 -9.76 -4.39 4.27
N SER A 149 -10.75 -4.00 3.47
CA SER A 149 -10.72 -2.77 2.66
C SER A 149 -11.22 -1.58 3.46
N PHE A 150 -10.46 -0.49 3.40
CA PHE A 150 -10.72 0.80 4.00
C PHE A 150 -10.75 1.85 2.90
N LYS A 151 -11.95 2.34 2.58
CA LYS A 151 -12.12 3.46 1.66
C LYS A 151 -11.97 4.78 2.42
N PRO A 152 -11.40 5.82 1.81
CA PRO A 152 -11.41 7.16 2.39
C PRO A 152 -12.85 7.55 2.73
N ARG A 153 -13.09 7.91 3.97
CA ARG A 153 -14.34 8.56 4.36
C ARG A 153 -14.12 10.04 4.08
N ASN A 154 -14.93 10.63 3.19
CA ASN A 154 -14.97 12.08 3.05
C ASN A 154 -15.13 12.64 4.45
N GLY A 155 -14.14 13.40 4.91
CA GLY A 155 -14.17 14.05 6.22
C GLY A 155 -15.37 14.98 6.25
N GLY A 156 -16.52 14.45 6.67
CA GLY A 156 -17.65 15.25 7.07
C GLY A 156 -17.24 15.96 8.34
N LYS A 157 -16.68 17.16 8.14
CA LYS A 157 -16.51 18.29 9.06
C LYS A 157 -16.18 17.97 10.52
#